data_AF-A0A7K0S172-F1
#
_entry.id   AF-A0A7K0S172-F1
#
_cell.length_a   1.000
_cell.length_b   1.000
_cell.length_c   1.000
_cell.angle_alpha   90.00
_cell.angle_beta   90.00
_cell.angle_gamma   90.00
#
_symmetry.space_group_name_H-M   'P 1'
#
loop_
_entity.id
_entity.type
_entity.pdbx_description
1 polymer ?
#
loop_
_entity_poly.entity_id
_entity_poly.type
_entity_poly.pdbx_seq_one_letter_code
_entity_poly.pdbx_strand_id
1 'polypeptide(L)' 'MTQFLTAAVALLSVVVIFLILMHSGKDAGLSGAFGVGTGEGSLGGGSLVERNLNRWTVGLTIIWVLAIIALVKVG' A
#
# COMPACT_ATOMS: atom_id res chain seq x y z
N MET A 1 -6.60 0.94 -27.70
CA MET A 1 -5.96 1.92 -26.78
C MET A 1 -6.48 1.78 -25.36
N THR A 2 -7.80 1.84 -25.13
CA THR A 2 -8.42 1.73 -23.80
C THR A 2 -8.10 0.43 -23.06
N GLN A 3 -7.99 -0.71 -23.75
CA GLN A 3 -7.66 -2.02 -23.14
C GLN A 3 -6.34 -2.01 -22.35
N PHE A 4 -5.32 -1.30 -22.85
CA PHE A 4 -4.04 -1.16 -22.16
C PHE A 4 -4.16 -0.30 -20.90
N LEU A 5 -4.92 0.79 -20.96
CA LEU A 5 -5.18 1.67 -19.82
C LEU A 5 -5.98 0.95 -18.74
N THR A 6 -7.00 0.18 -19.11
CA THR A 6 -7.79 -0.63 -18.17
C THR A 6 -6.93 -1.67 -17.46
N ALA A 7 -6.05 -2.38 -18.19
CA ALA A 7 -5.13 -3.35 -17.60
C ALA A 7 -4.13 -2.68 -16.64
N ALA A 8 -3.59 -1.51 -17.02
CA ALA A 8 -2.67 -0.75 -16.17
C ALA A 8 -3.35 -0.26 -14.88
N VAL A 9 -4.58 0.26 -14.97
CA VAL A 9 -5.38 0.68 -13.80
C VAL A 9 -5.67 -0.51 -12.89
N ALA A 10 -6.09 -1.65 -13.44
CA ALA A 10 -6.36 -2.86 -12.67
C ALA A 10 -5.13 -3.34 -11.89
N LEU A 11 -3.96 -3.35 -12.53
CA LEU A 11 -2.70 -3.75 -11.88
C LEU A 11 -2.30 -2.75 -10.78
N LEU A 12 -2.37 -1.44 -11.06
CA LEU A 12 -2.11 -0.40 -10.06
C LEU A 12 -3.07 -0.49 -8.87
N SER A 13 -4.35 -0.82 -9.07
CA SER A 13 -5.32 -1.04 -7.98
C SER A 13 -4.84 -2.13 -7.02
N VAL A 14 -4.39 -3.27 -7.54
CA VAL A 14 -3.89 -4.39 -6.72
C VAL A 14 -2.67 -3.97 -5.92
N VAL A 15 -1.73 -3.26 -6.54
CA VAL A 15 -0.52 -2.75 -5.88
C VAL A 15 -0.87 -1.77 -4.76
N VAL A 16 -1.76 -0.81 -5.02
CA VAL A 16 -2.19 0.18 -4.02
C VAL A 16 -2.91 -0.50 -2.86
N ILE A 17 -3.80 -1.46 -3.11
CA ILE A 17 -4.48 -2.23 -2.06
C ILE A 17 -3.45 -2.98 -1.21
N PHE A 18 -2.48 -3.65 -1.84
CA PHE A 18 -1.42 -4.37 -1.12
C PHE A 18 -0.60 -3.43 -0.23
N LEU A 19 -0.22 -2.25 -0.73
CA LEU A 19 0.51 -1.24 0.03
C LEU A 19 -0.29 -0.71 1.23
N ILE A 20 -1.60 -0.49 1.06
CA ILE A 20 -2.50 -0.09 2.15
C ILE A 20 -2.61 -1.22 3.19
N LEU A 21 -2.79 -2.47 2.76
CA LEU A 21 -2.86 -3.60 3.69
C LEU A 21 -1.57 -3.80 4.49
N MET A 22 -0.42 -3.47 3.90
CA MET A 22 0.86 -3.52 4.60
C MET A 22 0.99 -2.47 5.71
N HIS A 23 0.18 -1.41 5.70
CA HIS A 23 0.03 -0.52 6.86
C HIS A 23 -0.73 -1.21 8.00
N SER A 24 -1.74 -2.02 7.70
CA SER A 24 -2.51 -2.79 8.70
C SER A 24 -1.80 -4.04 9.21
N GLY A 25 -0.86 -4.62 8.45
CA GLY A 25 -0.10 -5.81 8.88
C GLY A 25 0.71 -5.61 10.17
N LYS A 26 1.01 -4.35 10.51
CA LYS A 26 1.59 -3.95 11.81
C LYS A 26 0.63 -4.18 12.98
N ASP A 27 -0.65 -3.91 12.79
CA ASP A 27 -1.68 -3.97 13.85
C ASP A 27 -2.40 -5.33 13.89
N ALA A 28 -2.26 -6.14 12.83
CA ALA A 28 -2.82 -7.50 12.72
C ALA A 28 -1.89 -8.61 13.26
N GLY A 29 -0.75 -8.25 13.86
CA GLY A 29 0.31 -9.19 14.21
C GLY A 29 -0.12 -10.29 15.19
N LEU A 30 0.26 -11.53 14.87
CA LEU A 30 0.11 -12.73 15.70
C LEU A 30 0.57 -12.56 17.16
N SER A 31 1.48 -11.61 17.44
CA SER A 31 1.93 -11.25 18.79
C SER A 31 0.80 -10.68 19.66
N GLY A 32 -0.14 -9.91 19.08
CA GLY A 32 -1.35 -9.43 19.77
C GLY A 32 -2.43 -10.50 19.89
N ALA A 33 -2.50 -11.44 18.93
CA ALA A 33 -3.50 -12.52 18.93
C ALA A 33 -3.13 -13.73 19.81
N PHE A 34 -1.83 -13.98 20.03
CA PHE A 34 -1.35 -15.14 20.80
C PHE A 34 -0.75 -14.81 22.17
N GLY A 35 -0.58 -13.54 22.56
CA GLY A 35 -0.26 -13.11 23.93
C GLY A 35 1.01 -13.67 24.59
N VAL A 36 1.79 -14.52 23.89
CA VAL A 36 2.99 -15.19 24.39
C VAL A 36 4.23 -14.51 23.82
N GLY A 37 5.08 -14.00 24.72
CA GLY A 37 6.49 -13.72 24.48
C GLY A 37 6.79 -12.30 24.01
N THR A 38 7.02 -11.34 24.91
CA THR A 38 8.32 -11.05 25.56
C THR A 38 9.43 -10.68 24.59
N GLY A 39 9.92 -9.45 24.70
CA GLY A 39 11.19 -9.06 24.11
C GLY A 39 11.22 -7.57 23.87
N GLU A 40 11.90 -6.85 24.76
CA GLU A 40 12.44 -5.53 24.47
C GLU A 40 13.06 -5.52 23.08
N GLY A 41 12.41 -4.76 22.22
CA GLY A 41 12.81 -4.60 20.84
C GLY A 41 12.23 -3.29 20.40
N SER A 42 12.81 -2.20 20.89
CA SER A 42 12.86 -0.95 20.14
C SER A 42 13.49 -1.25 18.78
N LEU A 43 12.72 -1.85 17.87
CA LEU A 43 13.02 -1.92 16.45
C LEU A 43 12.87 -0.50 15.92
N GLY A 44 13.84 0.36 16.25
CA GLY A 44 14.00 1.73 15.79
C GLY A 44 14.16 1.87 14.28
N GLY A 45 13.88 0.82 13.50
CA GLY A 45 13.70 0.84 12.05
C GLY A 45 12.25 1.12 11.61
N GLY A 46 11.26 1.03 12.52
CA GLY A 46 9.84 1.21 12.21
C GLY A 46 9.51 2.59 11.64
N SER A 47 10.06 3.68 12.20
CA SER A 47 9.72 5.03 11.74
C SER A 47 10.17 5.33 10.30
N LEU A 48 11.37 4.87 9.90
CA LEU A 48 11.87 5.13 8.56
C LEU A 48 11.16 4.27 7.52
N VAL A 49 10.91 2.99 7.84
CA VAL A 49 10.16 2.08 6.97
C VAL A 49 8.71 2.55 6.82
N GLU A 50 8.03 2.93 7.91
CA GLU A 50 6.66 3.48 7.86
C GLU A 50 6.59 4.76 7.04
N ARG A 51 7.53 5.69 7.25
CA ARG A 51 7.58 6.94 6.49
C ARG A 51 7.85 6.70 5.01
N ASN A 52 8.70 5.73 4.69
CA ASN A 52 8.96 5.33 3.31
C ASN A 52 7.72 4.68 2.69
N LEU A 53 7.06 3.78 3.42
CA LEU A 53 5.86 3.08 2.97
C LEU A 53 4.70 4.04 2.70
N ASN A 54 4.51 5.02 3.58
CA ASN A 54 3.52 6.07 3.39
C ASN A 54 3.84 6.90 2.13
N ARG A 55 5.11 7.28 1.91
CA ARG A 55 5.53 8.02 0.71
C ARG A 55 5.25 7.26 -0.58
N TRP A 56 5.59 5.97 -0.64
CA TRP A 56 5.29 5.13 -1.81
C TRP A 56 3.79 4.95 -2.02
N THR A 57 3.03 4.74 -0.94
CA THR A 57 1.57 4.56 -1.02
C THR A 57 0.89 5.81 -1.53
N VAL A 58 1.24 6.98 -0.99
CA VAL A 58 0.71 8.28 -1.45
C VAL A 58 1.09 8.53 -2.91
N GLY A 59 2.37 8.35 -3.27
CA GLY A 59 2.84 8.55 -4.65
C GLY A 59 2.11 7.65 -5.65
N LEU A 60 2.00 6.36 -5.36
CA LEU A 60 1.33 5.40 -6.23
C LEU A 60 -0.18 5.62 -6.28
N THR A 61 -0.82 6.01 -5.19
CA THR A 61 -2.25 6.35 -5.15
C THR A 61 -2.54 7.57 -6.04
N ILE A 62 -1.69 8.60 -6.02
CA ILE A 62 -1.83 9.77 -6.90
C ILE A 62 -1.71 9.36 -8.37
N ILE A 63 -0.71 8.56 -8.72
CA ILE A 63 -0.52 8.05 -10.09
C ILE A 63 -1.72 7.21 -10.54
N TRP A 64 -2.25 6.37 -9.66
CA TRP A 64 -3.44 5.56 -9.93
C TRP A 64 -4.68 6.40 -10.18
N VAL A 65 -4.94 7.44 -9.37
CA VAL A 65 -6.06 8.37 -9.58
C VAL A 65 -5.93 9.09 -10.93
N LEU A 66 -4.73 9.55 -11.29
CA LEU A 66 -4.49 10.17 -12.59
C LEU A 66 -4.75 9.20 -13.76
N ALA A 67 -4.35 7.93 -13.62
CA ALA A 67 -4.61 6.90 -14.61
C ALA A 67 -6.12 6.61 -14.78
N ILE A 68 -6.90 6.63 -13.69
CA ILE A 68 -8.36 6.53 -13.75
C ILE A 68 -8.97 7.71 -14.49
N ILE A 69 -8.57 8.94 -14.17
CA ILE A 69 -9.09 10.14 -14.84
C ILE A 69 -8.77 10.10 -16.34
N ALA A 70 -7.56 9.68 -16.70
CA ALA A 70 -7.16 9.50 -18.10
C ALA A 70 -8.01 8.43 -18.81
N LEU A 71 -8.27 7.28 -18.16
CA LEU A 71 -9.13 6.23 -18.69
C LEU A 71 -10.56 6.74 -18.91
N VAL A 72 -11.14 7.46 -17.94
CA VAL A 72 -12.50 8.02 -18.02
C VAL A 72 -12.62 9.09 -19.11
N LYS A 73 -11.55 9.82 -19.41
CA LYS A 73 -11.55 10.89 -20.43
C LYS A 73 -11.27 10.38 -21.86
N VAL A 74 -10.66 9.20 -21.98
CA VAL A 74 -10.28 8.56 -23.26
C VAL A 74 -11.29 7.48 -23.69
N GLY A 75 -12.00 6.88 -22.74
CA GLY A 75 -13.15 6.01 -22.99
C GLY A 75 -14.42 6.81 -23.25
#